data_AF-A0A9Q4BV91-F1
#
_entry.id   AF-A0A9Q4BV91-F1
#
_cell.length_a   1.000
_cell.length_b   1.000
_cell.length_c   1.000
_cell.angle_alpha   90.00
_cell.angle_beta   90.00
_cell.angle_gamma   90.00
#
_symmetry.space_group_name_H-M   'P 1'
#
loop_
_entity.id
_entity.type
_entity.pdbx_description
1 polymer ?
#
loop_
_entity_poly.entity_id
_entity_poly.type
_entity_poly.pdbx_seq_one_letter_code
_entity_poly.pdbx_strand_id
1 'polypeptide(L)'
;MNDIFIYSEEHLLEQMKAGTYELGYYKVRFYTEQGRLAEEKTGTISNFYLYPSGGALRDENMNIVLYNSKFDTYRGFVPPHKIK
;
A
#
# COMPACT_ATOMS: atom_id res chain seq x y z
N MET A 1 10.29 -13.31 11.26
CA MET A 1 10.26 -12.99 9.83
C MET A 1 9.26 -11.84 9.65
N ASN A 2 9.53 -10.68 10.26
CA ASN A 2 8.60 -9.54 10.42
C ASN A 2 9.23 -8.28 9.80
N ASP A 3 9.40 -8.26 8.48
CA ASP A 3 9.83 -7.03 7.82
C ASP A 3 8.61 -6.35 7.20
N ILE A 4 8.31 -5.15 7.68
CA ILE A 4 7.15 -4.35 7.24
C ILE A 4 7.21 -4.02 5.74
N PHE A 5 8.38 -4.16 5.11
CA PHE A 5 8.54 -3.96 3.67
C PHE A 5 8.25 -5.22 2.84
N ILE A 6 7.96 -6.38 3.42
CA ILE A 6 7.41 -7.52 2.66
C ILE A 6 5.90 -7.29 2.48
N TYR A 7 5.37 -7.45 1.27
CA TYR A 7 3.95 -7.17 1.04
C TYR A 7 3.04 -8.16 1.77
N SER A 8 2.16 -7.62 2.60
CA SER A 8 0.98 -8.30 3.14
C SER A 8 -0.11 -7.26 3.40
N GLU A 9 -1.38 -7.69 3.49
CA GLU A 9 -2.48 -6.79 3.86
C GLU A 9 -2.25 -6.12 5.23
N GLU A 10 -1.66 -6.86 6.17
CA GLU A 10 -1.32 -6.37 7.51
C GLU A 10 -0.25 -5.28 7.45
N HIS A 11 0.87 -5.53 6.79
CA HIS A 11 1.96 -4.55 6.67
C HIS A 11 1.52 -3.31 5.90
N LEU A 12 0.65 -3.46 4.90
CA LEU A 12 0.05 -2.31 4.21
C LEU A 12 -0.72 -1.43 5.19
N LEU A 13 -1.59 -2.03 6.02
CA LEU A 13 -2.36 -1.30 7.03
C LEU A 13 -1.45 -0.66 8.10
N GLU A 14 -0.39 -1.34 8.52
CA GLU A 14 0.59 -0.79 9.45
C GLU A 14 1.30 0.43 8.88
N GLN A 15 1.77 0.35 7.63
CA GLN A 15 2.37 1.50 6.95
C GLN A 15 1.37 2.64 6.76
N MET A 16 0.08 2.36 6.51
CA MET A 16 -0.96 3.40 6.44
C MET A 16 -1.21 4.10 7.77
N LYS A 17 -1.12 3.37 8.90
CA LYS A 17 -1.29 3.95 10.25
C LYS A 17 -0.13 4.88 10.61
N ALA A 18 1.09 4.52 10.23
CA ALA A 18 2.28 5.32 10.48
C ALA A 18 2.51 6.41 9.41
N GLY A 19 1.96 6.24 8.22
CA GLY A 19 2.16 7.10 7.07
C GLY A 19 1.24 8.31 7.04
N THR A 20 1.67 9.34 6.31
CA THR A 20 0.85 10.52 6.04
C THR A 20 -0.06 10.27 4.84
N TYR A 21 -1.32 10.67 4.97
CA TYR A 21 -2.27 10.74 3.87
C TYR A 21 -2.15 12.10 3.17
N GLU A 22 -1.87 12.08 1.87
CA GLU A 22 -1.71 13.29 1.06
C GLU A 22 -2.31 13.05 -0.34
N LEU A 23 -2.90 14.10 -0.94
CA LEU A 23 -3.38 14.09 -2.32
C LEU A 23 -4.26 12.87 -2.72
N GLY A 24 -4.98 12.27 -1.77
CA GLY A 24 -5.84 11.12 -2.05
C GLY A 24 -5.20 9.75 -1.85
N TYR A 25 -3.93 9.66 -1.43
CA TYR A 25 -3.22 8.40 -1.27
C TYR A 25 -2.43 8.28 0.04
N TYR A 26 -2.05 7.04 0.38
CA TYR A 26 -0.99 6.71 1.33
C TYR A 26 0.26 6.26 0.59
N LYS A 27 1.41 6.84 0.92
CA LYS A 27 2.70 6.36 0.42
C LYS A 27 3.16 5.19 1.27
N VAL A 28 3.40 4.05 0.63
CA VAL A 28 3.89 2.82 1.27
C VAL A 28 5.09 2.28 0.50
N ARG A 29 5.86 1.39 1.12
CA ARG A 29 7.11 0.86 0.56
C ARG A 29 7.13 -0.65 0.70
N PHE A 30 7.52 -1.33 -0.38
CA PHE A 30 7.68 -2.78 -0.34
C PHE A 30 8.92 -3.21 -1.11
N TYR A 31 9.47 -4.36 -0.72
CA TYR A 31 10.47 -5.07 -1.49
C TYR A 31 9.91 -5.42 -2.86
N THR A 32 10.77 -5.28 -3.86
CA THR A 32 10.42 -5.58 -5.24
C THR A 32 11.49 -6.39 -5.92
N GLU A 33 11.06 -7.23 -6.86
CA GLU A 33 11.91 -7.95 -7.78
C GLU A 33 11.30 -7.83 -9.19
N GLN A 34 12.10 -7.40 -10.17
CA GLN A 34 11.65 -7.25 -11.56
C GLN A 34 10.36 -6.42 -11.71
N GLY A 35 10.21 -5.36 -10.91
CA GLY A 35 9.04 -4.47 -10.93
C GLY A 35 7.77 -5.04 -10.30
N ARG A 36 7.84 -6.21 -9.64
CA ARG A 36 6.72 -6.80 -8.89
C ARG A 36 7.00 -6.78 -7.40
N LEU A 37 5.94 -6.82 -6.60
CA LEU A 37 6.03 -7.03 -5.15
C LEU A 37 6.74 -8.36 -4.87
N ALA A 38 7.72 -8.35 -3.98
CA ALA A 38 8.45 -9.54 -3.58
C ALA A 38 7.84 -10.14 -2.31
N GLU A 39 7.81 -11.47 -2.25
CA GLU A 39 7.35 -12.24 -1.08
C GLU A 39 8.45 -12.37 -0.02
N GLU A 40 9.70 -12.05 -0.38
CA GLU A 40 10.86 -12.10 0.48
C GLU A 40 11.67 -10.78 0.39
N LYS A 41 12.66 -10.62 1.28
CA LYS A 41 13.54 -9.46 1.23
C LYS A 41 14.40 -9.50 -0.03
N THR A 42 14.36 -8.43 -0.80
CA THR A 42 15.22 -8.25 -1.98
C THR A 42 16.19 -7.10 -1.76
N GLY A 43 17.09 -6.88 -2.72
CA GLY A 43 17.99 -5.73 -2.71
C GLY A 43 17.31 -4.38 -3.02
N THR A 44 16.01 -4.38 -3.38
CA THR A 44 15.31 -3.17 -3.84
C THR A 44 14.00 -2.97 -3.10
N ILE A 45 13.79 -1.76 -2.57
CA ILE A 45 12.51 -1.31 -2.02
C ILE A 45 11.97 -0.21 -2.92
N SER A 46 10.73 -0.36 -3.36
CA SER A 46 10.05 0.60 -4.23
C SER A 46 8.93 1.34 -3.49
N ASN A 47 8.58 2.54 -3.97
CA ASN A 47 7.44 3.30 -3.47
C ASN A 47 6.16 2.87 -4.18
N PHE A 48 5.07 2.83 -3.41
CA PHE A 48 3.73 2.59 -3.91
C PHE A 48 2.75 3.60 -3.31
N TYR A 49 1.63 3.77 -3.99
CA TYR A 49 0.62 4.77 -3.68
C TYR A 49 -0.73 4.07 -3.55
N LEU A 50 -1.20 3.90 -2.33
CA LEU A 50 -2.51 3.32 -2.06
C LEU A 50 -3.57 4.41 -2.11
N TYR A 51 -4.47 4.31 -3.07
CA TYR A 51 -5.67 5.13 -3.17
C TYR A 51 -6.83 4.36 -2.51
N PRO A 52 -7.21 4.70 -1.25
CA PRO A 52 -8.30 4.01 -0.57
C PRO A 52 -9.65 4.32 -1.21
N SER A 53 -9.76 5.40 -1.99
CA SER A 53 -10.87 5.60 -2.94
C SER A 53 -10.72 4.59 -4.08
N GLY A 54 -11.44 3.47 -4.01
CA GLY A 54 -11.33 2.38 -4.99
C GLY A 54 -10.29 1.30 -4.66
N GLY A 55 -9.63 1.34 -3.50
CA GLY A 55 -8.76 0.25 -3.02
C GLY A 55 -7.61 -0.15 -3.97
N ALA A 56 -7.04 0.81 -4.69
CA ALA A 56 -6.01 0.56 -5.70
C ALA A 56 -4.61 0.92 -5.20
N LEU A 57 -3.66 -0.01 -5.30
CA LEU A 57 -2.24 0.26 -5.12
C LEU A 57 -1.60 0.54 -6.48
N ARG A 58 -0.85 1.63 -6.57
CA ARG A 58 -0.14 2.01 -7.79
C ARG A 58 1.37 2.09 -7.57
N ASP A 59 2.12 1.86 -8.64
CA ASP A 59 3.56 2.12 -8.67
C ASP A 59 3.85 3.62 -8.97
N GLU A 60 5.13 3.97 -9.06
CA GLU A 60 5.60 5.32 -9.41
C GLU A 60 5.20 5.80 -10.82
N ASN A 61 4.93 4.85 -11.72
CA ASN A 61 4.48 5.13 -13.07
C ASN A 61 2.94 5.16 -13.17
N MET A 62 2.25 5.15 -12.02
CA MET A 62 0.80 5.15 -11.88
C MET A 62 0.09 3.91 -12.47
N ASN A 63 0.82 2.83 -12.74
CA ASN A 63 0.23 1.55 -13.10
C ASN A 63 -0.45 0.92 -11.88
N ILE A 64 -1.57 0.22 -12.10
CA ILE A 64 -2.23 -0.52 -11.04
C ILE A 64 -1.44 -1.81 -10.78
N VAL A 65 -0.92 -1.93 -9.57
CA VAL A 65 -0.18 -3.12 -9.11
C VAL A 65 -1.14 -4.13 -8.52
N LEU A 66 -2.09 -3.66 -7.70
CA LEU A 66 -3.18 -4.47 -7.19
C LEU A 66 -4.44 -3.63 -6.96
N TYR A 67 -5.57 -4.33 -7.04
CA TYR A 67 -6.87 -3.82 -6.60
C TYR A 67 -7.40 -4.75 -5.52
N ASN A 68 -7.83 -4.19 -4.39
CA ASN A 68 -8.42 -4.97 -3.30
C ASN A 68 -9.56 -4.18 -2.64
N SER A 69 -10.78 -4.70 -2.78
CA SER A 69 -12.00 -4.07 -2.26
C SER A 69 -12.02 -3.95 -0.73
N LYS A 70 -11.19 -4.72 -0.01
CA LYS A 70 -11.02 -4.57 1.45
C LYS A 70 -10.48 -3.19 1.84
N PHE A 71 -9.74 -2.53 0.94
CA PHE A 71 -9.19 -1.20 1.16
C PHE A 71 -9.99 -0.10 0.44
N ASP A 72 -11.18 -0.44 -0.10
CA ASP A 72 -12.02 0.51 -0.82
C ASP A 72 -13.03 1.20 0.12
N THR A 73 -12.90 2.52 0.24
CA THR A 73 -13.82 3.34 1.06
C THR A 73 -15.26 3.33 0.55
N TYR A 74 -15.51 3.11 -0.74
CA TYR A 74 -16.86 2.95 -1.29
C TYR A 74 -17.48 1.59 -0.92
N ARG A 75 -16.68 0.66 -0.42
CA ARG A 75 -17.10 -0.66 0.06
C ARG A 75 -17.11 -0.77 1.59
N GLY A 76 -16.96 0.35 2.29
CA GLY A 76 -17.05 0.41 3.75
C GLY A 76 -15.71 0.38 4.49
N PHE A 77 -14.58 0.41 3.78
CA PHE A 77 -13.27 0.57 4.43
C PHE A 77 -13.15 1.95 5.10
N VAL A 78 -12.72 1.97 6.37
CA VAL A 78 -12.44 3.21 7.10
C VAL A 78 -10.93 3.38 7.23
N PRO A 79 -10.30 4.24 6.41
CA PRO A 79 -8.86 4.44 6.43
C PRO A 79 -8.43 5.28 7.65
N PRO A 80 -7.17 5.17 8.10
CA PRO A 80 -6.67 5.88 9.28
C PRO A 80 -6.94 7.39 9.30
N HIS A 81 -6.90 8.08 8.16
CA HIS A 81 -7.12 9.53 8.08
C HIS A 81 -8.56 9.97 8.36
N LYS A 82 -9.50 9.02 8.39
CA LYS A 82 -10.91 9.28 8.74
C LYS A 82 -11.24 8.93 10.18
N ILE A 83 -10.33 8.29 10.91
CA ILE A 83 -10.52 7.92 12.31
C ILE A 83 -10.15 9.15 13.15
N LYS A 84 -11.13 9.70 13.87
CA LYS A 84 -10.95 10.84 14.78
C LYS A 84 -10.46 10.39 16.15
#